data_AF-A0A381VNC9-F1
#
_entry.id   AF-A0A381VNC9-F1
#
_cell.length_a   1.000
_cell.length_b   1.000
_cell.length_c   1.000
_cell.angle_alpha   90.00
_cell.angle_beta   90.00
_cell.angle_gamma   90.00
#
_symmetry.space_group_name_H-M   'P 1'
#
loop_
_entity.id
_entity.type
_entity.pdbx_description
1 polymer ?
#
loop_
_entity_poly.entity_id
_entity_poly.type
_entity_poly.pdbx_seq_one_letter_code
_entity_poly.pdbx_strand_id
1 'polypeptide(L)'
;MAEVPDNIFSATFADRDVERVILSAMMRDRMESSFFLDRLTQQDFYYRIHNEIYAEIQDTYKRGGDTDYISIKSLFTNQKRHQDILEELQDYSY
;
A
#
# COMPACT_ATOMS: atom_id res chain seq x y z
N MET A 1 -39.19 -3.21 10.27
CA MET A 1 -37.82 -2.74 10.54
C MET A 1 -36.92 -3.59 9.66
N ALA A 2 -36.39 -3.03 8.57
CA ALA A 2 -35.51 -3.77 7.68
C ALA A 2 -34.09 -3.73 8.29
N GLU A 3 -33.52 -4.89 8.52
CA GLU A 3 -32.14 -5.07 8.96
C GLU A 3 -31.21 -4.51 7.88
N VAL A 4 -30.36 -3.56 8.26
CA VAL A 4 -29.29 -3.06 7.40
C VAL A 4 -28.21 -4.15 7.38
N PRO A 5 -27.85 -4.70 6.22
CA PRO A 5 -26.82 -5.74 6.17
C PRO A 5 -25.46 -5.15 6.57
N ASP A 6 -24.78 -5.82 7.52
CA ASP A 6 -23.43 -5.54 8.02
C ASP A 6 -22.33 -5.80 6.96
N ASN A 7 -22.52 -5.30 5.74
CA ASN A 7 -21.54 -5.40 4.67
C ASN A 7 -21.30 -4.04 4.04
N ILE A 8 -20.97 -3.07 4.89
CA ILE A 8 -20.17 -1.94 4.46
C ILE A 8 -18.73 -2.42 4.61
N PHE A 9 -18.18 -3.04 3.57
CA PHE A 9 -16.73 -3.11 3.40
C PHE A 9 -16.25 -1.66 3.29
N SER A 10 -16.01 -1.07 4.46
CA SER A 10 -15.49 0.27 4.64
C SER A 10 -14.03 0.23 4.23
N ALA A 11 -13.76 0.18 2.93
CA ALA A 11 -12.49 0.70 2.46
C ALA A 11 -12.48 2.17 2.85
N THR A 12 -11.84 2.47 3.98
CA THR A 12 -11.72 3.81 4.57
C THR A 12 -11.15 4.80 3.54
N PHE A 13 -10.47 4.28 2.52
CA PHE A 13 -9.93 5.02 1.38
C PHE A 13 -10.38 4.41 0.06
N ALA A 14 -11.65 4.55 -0.33
CA ALA A 14 -12.07 4.32 -1.72
C ALA A 14 -11.56 5.41 -2.69
N ASP A 15 -10.43 6.04 -2.37
CA ASP A 15 -9.77 7.10 -3.12
C ASP A 15 -8.38 6.62 -3.54
N ARG A 16 -8.19 6.49 -4.86
CA ARG A 16 -6.95 5.98 -5.46
C ARG A 16 -5.76 6.86 -5.14
N ASP A 17 -5.95 8.18 -5.07
CA ASP A 17 -4.84 9.11 -4.84
C ASP A 17 -4.39 9.08 -3.39
N VAL A 18 -5.31 8.86 -2.44
CA VAL A 18 -4.95 8.68 -1.03
C VAL A 18 -4.13 7.40 -0.82
N GLU A 19 -4.57 6.27 -1.39
CA GLU A 19 -3.80 5.03 -1.30
C GLU A 19 -2.40 5.17 -1.93
N ARG A 20 -2.31 5.87 -3.06
CA ARG A 20 -1.02 6.15 -3.71
C ARG A 20 -0.11 6.98 -2.81
N VAL A 21 -0.60 8.08 -2.24
CA VAL A 21 0.17 8.93 -1.32
C VAL A 21 0.69 8.13 -0.13
N ILE A 22 -0.14 7.26 0.44
CA ILE A 22 0.27 6.39 1.56
C ILE A 22 1.40 5.46 1.12
N LEU A 23 1.23 4.71 0.03
CA LEU A 23 2.25 3.78 -0.47
C LEU A 23 3.56 4.49 -0.82
N SER A 24 3.48 5.64 -1.48
CA SER A 24 4.65 6.46 -1.80
C SER A 24 5.36 6.96 -0.53
N ALA A 25 4.63 7.40 0.48
CA ALA A 25 5.21 7.84 1.76
C ALA A 25 5.93 6.67 2.46
N MET A 26 5.30 5.50 2.52
CA MET A 26 5.90 4.29 3.12
C MET A 26 7.20 3.88 2.42
N MET A 27 7.28 4.04 1.09
CA MET A 27 8.48 3.74 0.31
C MET A 27 9.54 4.86 0.32
N ARG A 28 9.22 6.03 0.86
CA ARG A 28 10.17 7.15 0.97
C ARG A 28 10.99 7.08 2.26
N ASP A 29 10.33 6.78 3.38
CA ASP A 29 10.96 6.78 4.70
C ASP A 29 10.44 5.60 5.53
N ARG A 30 11.38 4.94 6.22
CA ARG A 30 11.08 3.88 7.18
C ARG A 30 10.20 4.38 8.34
N MET A 31 10.33 5.65 8.74
CA MET A 31 9.49 6.27 9.77
C MET A 31 8.03 6.34 9.33
N GLU A 32 7.78 6.72 8.07
CA GLU A 32 6.43 6.74 7.48
C GLU A 32 5.87 5.31 7.39
N SER A 33 6.68 4.34 6.97
CA SER A 33 6.30 2.92 7.03
C SER A 33 5.85 2.51 8.43
N SER A 34 6.63 2.83 9.48
CA SER A 34 6.21 2.52 10.86
C SER A 34 4.89 3.18 11.22
N PHE A 35 4.73 4.47 10.90
CA PHE A 35 3.53 5.23 11.24
C PHE A 35 2.25 4.64 10.63
N PHE A 36 2.30 4.27 9.34
CA PHE A 36 1.15 3.70 8.63
C PHE A 36 0.91 2.23 8.99
N LEU A 37 1.95 1.43 9.23
CA LEU A 37 1.80 0.03 9.63
C LEU A 37 1.16 -0.14 11.02
N ASP A 38 1.29 0.86 11.89
CA ASP A 38 0.64 0.87 13.21
C ASP A 38 -0.87 1.21 13.14
N ARG A 39 -1.35 1.77 12.02
CA ARG A 39 -2.71 2.35 11.90
C ARG A 39 -3.57 1.69 10.83
N LEU A 40 -2.93 1.21 9.78
CA LEU A 40 -3.59 0.64 8.62
C LEU A 40 -3.42 -0.87 8.61
N THR A 41 -4.34 -1.51 7.92
CA THR A 41 -4.30 -2.92 7.59
C THR A 41 -4.46 -3.06 6.08
N GLN A 42 -4.17 -4.27 5.57
CA GLN A 42 -4.41 -4.59 4.16
C GLN A 42 -5.87 -4.30 3.73
N GLN A 43 -6.84 -4.50 4.63
CA GLN A 43 -8.27 -4.33 4.33
C GLN A 43 -8.68 -2.86 4.11
N ASP A 44 -7.83 -1.90 4.50
CA ASP A 44 -8.08 -0.48 4.30
C ASP A 44 -7.83 -0.01 2.85
N PHE A 45 -7.15 -0.85 2.05
CA PHE A 45 -6.89 -0.60 0.63
C PHE A 45 -7.96 -1.25 -0.24
N TYR A 46 -8.70 -0.42 -0.98
CA TYR A 46 -9.73 -0.82 -1.93
C TYR A 46 -9.12 -1.44 -3.20
N TYR A 47 -8.05 -0.85 -3.74
CA TYR A 47 -7.48 -1.31 -4.99
C TYR A 47 -6.59 -2.54 -4.76
N ARG A 48 -6.95 -3.66 -5.40
CA ARG A 48 -6.26 -4.94 -5.24
C ARG A 48 -4.73 -4.85 -5.40
N ILE A 49 -4.23 -4.12 -6.39
CA ILE A 49 -2.77 -4.00 -6.60
C ILE A 49 -2.12 -3.21 -5.46
N HIS A 50 -2.77 -2.16 -4.96
CA HIS A 50 -2.26 -1.40 -3.82
C HIS A 50 -2.26 -2.23 -2.54
N ASN A 51 -3.31 -3.02 -2.32
CA ASN A 51 -3.37 -4.01 -1.24
C ASN A 51 -2.20 -5.01 -1.30
N GLU A 52 -1.92 -5.56 -2.49
CA GLU A 52 -0.79 -6.48 -2.70
C GLU A 52 0.57 -5.80 -2.47
N ILE A 53 0.75 -4.55 -2.92
CA ILE A 53 1.97 -3.76 -2.65
C ILE A 53 2.13 -3.47 -1.15
N TYR A 54 1.06 -3.05 -0.48
CA TYR A 54 1.06 -2.81 0.96
C TYR A 54 1.44 -4.07 1.75
N ALA A 55 0.91 -5.24 1.35
CA ALA A 55 1.24 -6.51 1.98
C ALA A 55 2.75 -6.80 1.91
N GLU A 56 3.39 -6.59 0.76
CA GLU A 56 4.83 -6.79 0.61
C GLU A 56 5.66 -5.76 1.40
N ILE A 57 5.22 -4.51 1.47
CA ILE A 57 5.85 -3.49 2.34
C ILE A 57 5.79 -3.93 3.80
N GLN A 58 4.61 -4.36 4.27
CA GLN A 58 4.40 -4.82 5.63
C GLN A 58 5.29 -6.02 5.97
N ASP A 59 5.35 -7.02 5.08
CA ASP A 59 6.16 -8.22 5.27
C ASP A 59 7.66 -7.90 5.29
N THR A 60 8.11 -7.04 4.38
CA THR A 60 9.51 -6.59 4.30
C THR A 60 9.90 -5.84 5.57
N TYR A 61 9.07 -4.91 6.03
CA TYR A 61 9.30 -4.16 7.27
C TYR A 61 9.39 -5.09 8.50
N LYS A 62 8.46 -6.05 8.63
CA LYS A 62 8.45 -7.03 9.74
C LYS A 62 9.69 -7.90 9.79
N ARG A 63 10.28 -8.21 8.63
CA ARG A 63 11.54 -8.97 8.52
C ARG A 63 12.78 -8.11 8.77
N GLY A 64 12.61 -6.81 8.99
CA GLY A 64 13.70 -5.86 9.18
C GLY A 64 14.34 -5.37 7.88
N GLY A 65 13.75 -5.69 6.72
CA GLY A 65 14.25 -5.24 5.41
C GLY A 65 13.99 -3.76 5.16
N ASP A 66 14.52 -3.27 4.03
CA ASP A 66 14.30 -1.92 3.55
C ASP A 66 13.03 -1.87 2.70
N THR A 67 12.17 -0.89 2.99
CA THR A 67 10.88 -0.73 2.30
C THR A 67 10.93 0.34 1.22
N ASP A 68 12.12 0.78 0.81
CA ASP A 68 12.26 1.77 -0.24
C ASP A 68 11.75 1.26 -1.60
N TYR A 69 11.53 2.20 -2.52
CA TYR A 69 11.03 1.90 -3.86
C TYR A 69 11.83 0.81 -4.59
N ILE A 70 13.17 0.82 -4.52
CA ILE A 70 14.00 -0.15 -5.25
C ILE A 70 13.82 -1.54 -4.64
N SER A 71 13.84 -1.61 -3.31
CA SER A 71 13.63 -2.83 -2.54
C SER A 71 12.27 -3.45 -2.85
N ILE A 72 11.18 -2.68 -2.79
CA ILE A 72 9.82 -3.17 -3.07
C ILE A 72 9.66 -3.52 -4.57
N LYS A 73 10.15 -2.68 -5.49
CA LYS A 73 10.12 -2.96 -6.94
C LYS A 73 10.79 -4.27 -7.30
N SER A 74 11.86 -4.64 -6.61
CA SER A 74 12.59 -5.89 -6.86
C SER A 74 11.75 -7.16 -6.58
N LEU A 75 10.77 -7.08 -5.68
CA LEU A 75 9.87 -8.20 -5.34
C LEU A 75 8.87 -8.50 -6.46
N PHE A 76 8.59 -7.52 -7.32
CA PHE A 76 7.59 -7.60 -8.39
C PHE A 76 8.19 -7.74 -9.78
N THR A 77 9.45 -8.15 -9.94
CA THR A 77 10.21 -8.11 -11.21
C THR A 77 9.52 -8.73 -12.43
N ASN A 78 8.67 -9.75 -12.24
CA ASN A 78 7.93 -10.40 -13.31
C ASN A 78 6.44 -10.00 -13.38
N GLN A 79 6.02 -8.98 -12.63
CA GLN A 79 4.63 -8.56 -12.49
C GLN A 79 4.45 -7.17 -13.11
N LYS A 80 4.28 -7.12 -14.43
CA LYS A 80 4.24 -5.86 -15.19
C LYS A 80 3.26 -4.82 -14.62
N ARG A 81 2.05 -5.25 -14.22
CA ARG A 81 1.05 -4.33 -13.66
C ARG A 81 1.52 -3.67 -12.35
N HIS A 82 2.19 -4.42 -11.47
CA HIS A 82 2.76 -3.87 -10.25
C HIS A 82 3.91 -2.94 -10.54
N GLN A 83 4.74 -3.27 -11.53
CA GLN A 83 5.82 -2.39 -12.00
C GLN A 83 5.27 -1.06 -12.50
N ASP A 84 4.25 -1.09 -13.36
CA ASP A 84 3.61 0.12 -13.91
C ASP A 84 3.04 1.00 -12.77
N ILE A 85 2.36 0.40 -11.78
CA ILE A 85 1.83 1.14 -10.62
C ILE A 85 2.95 1.68 -9.72
N LEU A 86 3.99 0.90 -9.46
CA LEU A 86 5.13 1.36 -8.65
C LEU A 86 5.84 2.54 -9.32
N GLU A 87 5.93 2.56 -10.65
CA GLU A 87 6.44 3.70 -11.41
C GLU A 87 5.54 4.93 -11.24
N GLU A 88 4.22 4.78 -11.30
CA GLU A 88 3.28 5.87 -10.97
C GLU A 88 3.49 6.41 -9.54
N LEU A 89 3.74 5.53 -8.55
CA LEU A 89 3.93 5.90 -7.14
C LEU A 89 5.24 6.67 -6.91
N GLN A 90 6.28 6.40 -7.72
CA GLN A 90 7.53 7.12 -7.64
C GLN A 90 7.35 8.61 -7.97
N ASP A 91 6.45 8.95 -8.88
CA ASP A 91 6.20 10.32 -9.31
C ASP A 91 5.49 11.17 -8.23
N TYR A 92 4.70 10.56 -7.35
CA TYR A 92 4.10 11.23 -6.18
C TYR A 92 5.13 11.56 -5.09
N SER A 93 6.38 11.13 -5.26
CA SER A 93 7.44 11.40 -4.30
C SER A 93 8.12 12.77 -4.48
N TYR A 94 7.65 13.62 -5.41
CA TYR A 94 8.18 14.97 -5.70
C TYR A 94 7.15 16.08 -5.54
#